data_AF-A0A1Y2P1P4-F1
#
_entry.id   AF-A0A1Y2P1P4-F1
#
_cell.length_a   1.000
_cell.length_b   1.000
_cell.length_c   1.000
_cell.angle_alpha   90.00
_cell.angle_beta   90.00
_cell.angle_gamma   90.00
#
_symmetry.space_group_name_H-M   'P 1'
#
loop_
_entity.id
_entity.type
_entity.pdbx_description
1 polymer ?
#
loop_
_entity_poly.entity_id
_entity_poly.type
_entity_poly.pdbx_seq_one_letter_code
_entity_poly.pdbx_strand_id
1 'polypeptide(L)'
;MGRTSRRWKIAVPLVSLALVGIFVHVSYNTNVLGDDELCGGLVSARAAEAAFSRTGRVSDDGDAAPRPGEAAFDCWLDNTSALPGSPDLEMHLYTTRDRGDEAFTGGGPEQAAVTYFSGPASGGVEKDRKAWVWLPPACLDGESVRVNVSLMSREGSADRVGLAALAVDAANRLMDHTKCDADRLKAPPGIGATPVERDADAGRLCGVPGFSLPAGSTGQARKVREIAPAARGPLWTCFVALEHGQDDDSGDRDRGSGFATYSVVQDPVVIGGIKQSKAYSEESPIDGWAVTGFDATHVVATCEGKETYFAMEIGTQQLRSWDEPAAPRDAQQFRSFVEKVRPSFGCSGVGEGR
;
A
#
# COMPACT_ATOMS: atom_id res chain seq x y z
N MET A 1 -42.07 -48.39 38.87
CA MET A 1 -40.82 -47.60 38.94
C MET A 1 -39.81 -48.22 37.99
N GLY A 2 -39.25 -47.49 37.00
CA GLY A 2 -38.27 -48.07 36.06
C GLY A 2 -38.08 -47.38 34.70
N ARG A 3 -38.87 -46.36 34.36
CA ARG A 3 -38.74 -45.63 33.07
C ARG A 3 -37.82 -44.40 33.10
N THR A 4 -37.46 -43.90 34.28
CA THR A 4 -36.62 -42.70 34.45
C THR A 4 -35.12 -42.96 34.37
N SER A 5 -34.63 -44.16 34.74
CA SER A 5 -33.18 -44.44 34.75
C SER A 5 -32.58 -44.65 33.36
N ARG A 6 -33.38 -45.09 32.37
CA ARG A 6 -32.90 -45.36 31.00
C ARG A 6 -32.76 -44.09 30.15
N ARG A 7 -33.61 -43.08 30.40
CA ARG A 7 -33.51 -41.77 29.74
C ARG A 7 -32.29 -40.97 30.21
N TRP A 8 -31.96 -41.08 31.50
CA TRP A 8 -30.81 -40.38 32.07
C TRP A 8 -29.47 -40.94 31.57
N LYS A 9 -29.38 -42.28 31.40
CA LYS A 9 -28.18 -42.95 30.86
C LYS A 9 -27.83 -42.58 29.41
N ILE A 10 -28.80 -42.11 28.62
CA ILE A 10 -28.58 -41.65 27.23
C ILE A 10 -28.40 -40.13 27.19
N ALA A 11 -29.08 -39.38 28.06
CA ALA A 11 -28.94 -37.93 28.14
C ALA A 11 -27.53 -37.49 28.58
N VAL A 12 -26.92 -38.17 29.55
CA VAL A 12 -25.57 -37.81 30.04
C VAL A 12 -24.49 -37.86 28.94
N PRO A 13 -24.30 -38.94 28.17
CA PRO A 13 -23.26 -38.97 27.14
C PRO A 13 -23.53 -37.98 26.00
N LEU A 14 -24.79 -37.74 25.63
CA LEU A 14 -25.14 -36.73 24.62
C LEU A 14 -24.84 -35.30 25.10
N VAL A 15 -25.12 -34.99 26.37
CA VAL A 15 -24.79 -33.69 26.96
C VAL A 15 -23.27 -33.54 27.08
N SER A 16 -22.54 -34.58 27.50
CA SER A 16 -21.08 -34.56 27.53
C SER A 16 -20.47 -34.35 26.13
N LEU A 17 -20.99 -35.03 25.10
CA LEU A 17 -20.54 -34.84 23.73
C LEU A 17 -20.83 -33.43 23.22
N ALA A 18 -22.01 -32.88 23.55
CA ALA A 18 -22.36 -31.51 23.21
C ALA A 18 -21.45 -30.49 23.90
N LEU A 19 -21.13 -30.69 25.18
CA LEU A 19 -20.21 -29.83 25.92
C LEU A 19 -18.78 -29.89 25.37
N VAL A 20 -18.29 -31.09 24.99
CA VAL A 20 -17.00 -31.26 24.32
C VAL A 20 -17.02 -30.57 22.96
N GLY A 21 -18.09 -30.73 22.18
CA GLY A 21 -18.27 -30.05 20.91
C GLY A 21 -18.27 -28.52 21.05
N ILE A 22 -18.98 -27.98 22.04
CA ILE A 22 -18.98 -26.54 22.36
C ILE A 22 -17.58 -26.09 22.80
N PHE A 23 -16.91 -26.85 23.67
CA PHE A 23 -15.57 -26.51 24.15
C PHE A 23 -14.56 -26.46 23.01
N VAL A 24 -14.53 -27.49 22.15
CA VAL A 24 -13.68 -27.53 20.95
C VAL A 24 -14.04 -26.39 20.00
N HIS A 25 -15.33 -26.11 19.82
CA HIS A 25 -15.75 -25.01 18.98
C HIS A 25 -15.23 -23.66 19.50
N VAL A 26 -15.43 -23.37 20.79
CA VAL A 26 -14.96 -22.15 21.45
C VAL A 26 -13.43 -22.06 21.45
N SER A 27 -12.72 -23.16 21.73
CA SER A 27 -11.26 -23.15 21.86
C SER A 27 -10.49 -23.03 20.54
N TYR A 28 -11.09 -23.45 19.42
CA TYR A 28 -10.44 -23.44 18.11
C TYR A 28 -11.05 -22.48 17.10
N ASN A 29 -12.26 -21.96 17.33
CA ASN A 29 -12.94 -21.11 16.35
C ASN A 29 -13.30 -19.72 16.91
N THR A 30 -12.92 -19.43 18.16
CA THR A 30 -13.14 -18.12 18.79
C THR A 30 -11.93 -17.70 19.62
N ASN A 31 -11.82 -16.39 19.87
CA ASN A 31 -10.78 -15.80 20.70
C ASN A 31 -11.11 -15.81 22.21
N VAL A 32 -12.22 -16.42 22.64
CA VAL A 32 -12.69 -16.37 24.05
C VAL A 32 -11.68 -16.95 25.06
N LEU A 33 -10.82 -17.86 24.62
CA LEU A 33 -9.77 -18.48 25.43
C LEU A 33 -8.36 -18.11 24.96
N GLY A 34 -8.24 -17.16 24.02
CA GLY A 34 -6.96 -16.66 23.50
C GLY A 34 -6.52 -15.40 24.24
N ASP A 35 -5.33 -14.91 23.91
CA ASP A 35 -4.84 -13.63 24.40
C ASP A 35 -5.59 -12.48 23.70
N ASP A 36 -5.94 -11.44 24.45
CA ASP A 36 -6.59 -10.24 23.90
C ASP A 36 -5.58 -9.33 23.16
N GLU A 37 -4.30 -9.51 23.45
CA GLU A 37 -3.17 -8.71 23.02
C GLU A 37 -2.10 -9.61 22.42
N LEU A 38 -1.71 -9.31 21.18
CA LEU A 38 -0.81 -10.09 20.32
C LEU A 38 0.41 -9.23 19.94
N CYS A 39 1.47 -9.86 19.43
CA CYS A 39 2.70 -9.19 19.02
C CYS A 39 3.30 -8.33 20.13
N GLY A 40 3.25 -8.85 21.37
CA GLY A 40 3.70 -8.13 22.57
C GLY A 40 2.91 -6.85 22.87
N GLY A 41 1.62 -6.81 22.53
CA GLY A 41 0.72 -5.67 22.80
C GLY A 41 0.67 -4.64 21.69
N LEU A 42 1.22 -4.94 20.51
CA LEU A 42 1.08 -4.09 19.33
C LEU A 42 -0.23 -4.31 18.57
N VAL A 43 -0.94 -5.40 18.83
CA VAL A 43 -2.14 -5.77 18.08
C VAL A 43 -3.19 -6.33 19.02
N SER A 44 -4.41 -5.79 18.96
CA SER A 44 -5.53 -6.49 19.62
C SER A 44 -6.02 -7.68 18.77
N ALA A 45 -6.37 -8.79 19.43
CA ALA A 45 -6.93 -9.96 18.76
C ALA A 45 -8.19 -9.62 17.93
N ARG A 46 -8.99 -8.65 18.41
CA ARG A 46 -10.17 -8.16 17.70
C ARG A 46 -9.83 -7.43 16.39
N ALA A 47 -8.76 -6.63 16.37
CA ALA A 47 -8.33 -5.95 15.14
C ALA A 47 -7.80 -6.96 14.12
N ALA A 48 -7.04 -7.96 14.58
CA ALA A 48 -6.56 -9.06 13.74
C ALA A 48 -7.71 -9.89 13.14
N GLU A 49 -8.70 -10.27 13.95
CA GLU A 49 -9.89 -11.01 13.49
C GLU A 49 -10.66 -10.25 12.41
N ALA A 50 -10.84 -8.93 12.60
CA ALA A 50 -11.49 -8.07 11.61
C ALA A 50 -10.71 -8.04 10.28
N ALA A 51 -9.38 -8.02 10.32
CA ALA A 51 -8.54 -8.02 9.12
C ALA A 51 -8.61 -9.35 8.35
N PHE A 52 -8.59 -10.51 9.03
CA PHE A 52 -8.73 -11.81 8.38
C PHE A 52 -10.11 -12.04 7.72
N SER A 53 -11.12 -11.21 8.02
CA SER A 53 -12.48 -11.29 7.46
C SER A 53 -13.16 -12.65 7.67
N ARG A 54 -12.75 -13.40 8.70
CA ARG A 54 -13.27 -14.74 8.97
C ARG A 54 -13.22 -15.08 10.44
N THR A 55 -14.06 -16.02 10.83
CA THR A 55 -14.05 -16.61 12.17
C THR A 55 -12.91 -17.61 12.31
N GLY A 56 -12.18 -17.51 13.39
CA GLY A 56 -11.10 -18.43 13.74
C GLY A 56 -10.44 -17.98 15.03
N ARG A 57 -9.63 -18.86 15.62
CA ARG A 57 -8.76 -18.45 16.72
C ARG A 57 -7.56 -17.71 16.13
N VAL A 58 -7.33 -16.51 16.64
CA VAL A 58 -6.15 -15.72 16.34
C VAL A 58 -5.07 -15.98 17.39
N SER A 59 -3.84 -16.16 16.94
CA SER A 59 -2.64 -16.23 17.76
C SER A 59 -1.50 -15.52 17.05
N ASP A 60 -0.45 -15.18 17.77
CA ASP A 60 0.80 -14.71 17.21
C ASP A 60 1.93 -15.72 17.39
N ASP A 61 2.83 -15.74 16.41
CA ASP A 61 4.16 -16.34 16.47
C ASP A 61 5.18 -15.27 16.09
N GLY A 62 6.29 -15.18 16.81
CA GLY A 62 7.29 -14.13 16.58
C GLY A 62 7.94 -13.57 17.84
N ASP A 63 8.91 -12.70 17.62
CA ASP A 63 9.67 -12.08 18.70
C ASP A 63 8.76 -11.19 19.58
N ALA A 64 9.10 -11.13 20.87
CA ALA A 64 8.47 -10.22 21.81
C ALA A 64 8.53 -8.76 21.29
N ALA A 65 7.58 -7.93 21.73
CA ALA A 65 7.42 -6.51 21.39
C ALA A 65 8.74 -5.78 21.06
N PRO A 66 8.71 -4.77 20.16
CA PRO A 66 9.87 -3.92 19.89
C PRO A 66 10.52 -3.48 21.20
N ARG A 67 11.85 -3.57 21.27
CA ARG A 67 12.57 -3.13 22.46
C ARG A 67 12.22 -1.67 22.76
N PRO A 68 12.23 -1.24 24.03
CA PRO A 68 11.92 0.15 24.37
C PRO A 68 12.77 1.13 23.55
N GLY A 69 12.11 2.01 22.78
CA GLY A 69 12.77 2.99 21.91
C GLY A 69 13.13 2.50 20.51
N GLU A 70 12.93 1.22 20.19
CA GLU A 70 13.08 0.70 18.83
C GLU A 70 11.72 0.78 18.11
N ALA A 71 11.72 1.30 16.87
CA ALA A 71 10.53 1.32 16.02
C ALA A 71 10.47 0.10 15.07
N ALA A 72 11.31 -0.91 15.31
CA ALA A 72 11.44 -2.09 14.46
C ALA A 72 10.74 -3.28 15.12
N PHE A 73 9.79 -3.90 14.42
CA PHE A 73 9.18 -5.17 14.85
C PHE A 73 8.85 -6.06 13.65
N ASP A 74 8.75 -7.36 13.92
CA ASP A 74 8.40 -8.43 12.99
C ASP A 74 7.56 -9.46 13.74
N CYS A 75 6.31 -9.66 13.33
CA CYS A 75 5.34 -10.51 14.00
C CYS A 75 4.47 -11.24 12.97
N TRP A 76 4.17 -12.51 13.24
CA TRP A 76 3.28 -13.33 12.44
C TRP A 76 2.00 -13.58 13.23
N LEU A 77 0.86 -13.44 12.55
CA LEU A 77 -0.46 -13.74 13.08
C LEU A 77 -1.03 -14.92 12.33
N ASP A 78 -1.57 -15.87 13.08
CA ASP A 78 -2.30 -17.02 12.54
C ASP A 78 -3.79 -16.87 12.83
N ASN A 79 -4.63 -17.26 11.88
CA ASN A 79 -6.05 -17.50 12.07
C ASN A 79 -6.35 -18.97 11.76
N THR A 80 -6.60 -19.74 12.82
CA THR A 80 -6.85 -21.18 12.73
C THR A 80 -8.32 -21.51 12.90
N SER A 81 -8.80 -22.54 12.21
CA SER A 81 -10.18 -22.99 12.30
C SER A 81 -10.30 -24.51 12.22
N ALA A 82 -11.10 -25.11 13.11
CA ALA A 82 -11.38 -26.54 13.07
C ALA A 82 -12.56 -26.88 12.12
N LEU A 83 -13.13 -25.89 11.43
CA LEU A 83 -14.24 -26.09 10.50
C LEU A 83 -13.75 -26.71 9.18
N PRO A 84 -14.41 -27.76 8.68
CA PRO A 84 -14.06 -28.34 7.38
C PRO A 84 -14.09 -27.30 6.25
N GLY A 85 -13.05 -27.27 5.42
CA GLY A 85 -12.92 -26.34 4.29
C GLY A 85 -12.46 -24.93 4.68
N SER A 86 -12.05 -24.71 5.94
CA SER A 86 -11.46 -23.46 6.38
C SER A 86 -9.93 -23.61 6.48
N PRO A 87 -9.15 -23.23 5.46
CA PRO A 87 -7.70 -23.26 5.57
C PRO A 87 -7.23 -22.24 6.61
N ASP A 88 -6.14 -22.55 7.29
CA ASP A 88 -5.49 -21.60 8.20
C ASP A 88 -4.93 -20.41 7.40
N LEU A 89 -5.08 -19.21 7.94
CA LEU A 89 -4.51 -18.00 7.34
C LEU A 89 -3.36 -17.46 8.16
N GLU A 90 -2.35 -16.95 7.46
CA GLU A 90 -1.17 -16.35 8.05
C GLU A 90 -1.02 -14.91 7.56
N MET A 91 -0.77 -13.98 8.48
CA MET A 91 -0.57 -12.57 8.21
C MET A 91 0.71 -12.08 8.86
N HIS A 92 1.56 -11.41 8.08
CA HIS A 92 2.83 -10.86 8.51
C HIS A 92 2.69 -9.37 8.79
N LEU A 93 3.01 -8.96 10.03
CA LEU A 93 3.02 -7.58 10.48
C LEU A 93 4.45 -7.17 10.79
N TYR A 94 4.92 -6.13 10.12
CA TYR A 94 6.30 -5.70 10.26
C TYR A 94 6.46 -4.23 9.95
N THR A 95 7.49 -3.62 10.51
CA THR A 95 7.89 -2.26 10.16
C THR A 95 8.97 -2.25 9.10
N THR A 96 8.93 -1.25 8.23
CA THR A 96 10.08 -0.92 7.37
C THR A 96 10.58 0.49 7.67
N ARG A 97 11.88 0.70 7.45
CA ARG A 97 12.54 2.00 7.48
C ARG A 97 13.12 2.21 6.09
N ASP A 98 12.44 3.03 5.31
CA ASP A 98 12.78 3.24 3.90
C ASP A 98 12.88 4.74 3.58
N ARG A 99 13.32 5.03 2.36
CA ARG A 99 13.19 6.35 1.76
C ARG A 99 11.70 6.75 1.77
N GLY A 100 11.41 8.02 2.04
CA GLY A 100 10.03 8.49 2.22
C GLY A 100 9.11 8.31 1.01
N ASP A 101 9.70 8.19 -0.17
CA ASP A 101 9.00 7.92 -1.43
C ASP A 101 9.04 6.44 -1.85
N GLU A 102 9.53 5.50 -1.03
CA GLU A 102 9.71 4.10 -1.45
C GLU A 102 8.40 3.42 -1.90
N ALA A 103 7.24 3.88 -1.43
CA ALA A 103 5.95 3.39 -1.95
C ALA A 103 5.64 3.84 -3.39
N PHE A 104 6.44 4.74 -3.95
CA PHE A 104 6.33 5.34 -5.29
C PHE A 104 7.54 5.03 -6.17
N THR A 105 8.51 4.26 -5.66
CA THR A 105 9.71 3.82 -6.39
C THR A 105 9.60 2.38 -6.89
N GLY A 106 10.42 2.00 -7.87
CA GLY A 106 10.49 0.65 -8.44
C GLY A 106 9.53 0.37 -9.60
N GLY A 107 8.44 1.14 -9.71
CA GLY A 107 7.50 1.09 -10.82
C GLY A 107 6.66 -0.19 -10.88
N GLY A 108 5.88 -0.31 -11.95
CA GLY A 108 5.14 -1.52 -12.29
C GLY A 108 3.65 -1.47 -11.94
N PRO A 109 2.89 -2.49 -12.38
CA PRO A 109 1.43 -2.50 -12.27
C PRO A 109 0.95 -2.69 -10.83
N GLU A 110 1.70 -3.39 -9.98
CA GLU A 110 1.35 -3.61 -8.57
C GLU A 110 1.31 -2.29 -7.80
N GLN A 111 2.27 -1.40 -8.07
CA GLN A 111 2.35 -0.09 -7.45
C GLN A 111 1.16 0.82 -7.83
N ALA A 112 0.73 0.78 -9.08
CA ALA A 112 -0.45 1.53 -9.53
C ALA A 112 -1.79 0.89 -9.13
N ALA A 113 -1.79 -0.40 -8.77
CA ALA A 113 -2.97 -1.11 -8.24
C ALA A 113 -3.23 -0.80 -6.76
N VAL A 114 -2.40 0.02 -6.12
CA VAL A 114 -2.59 0.46 -4.74
C VAL A 114 -3.75 1.44 -4.65
N THR A 115 -4.63 1.23 -3.67
CA THR A 115 -5.60 2.24 -3.26
C THR A 115 -5.06 3.02 -2.08
N TYR A 116 -4.61 4.24 -2.33
CA TYR A 116 -4.09 5.12 -1.30
C TYR A 116 -5.20 5.80 -0.48
N PHE A 117 -4.90 6.10 0.78
CA PHE A 117 -5.71 6.93 1.66
C PHE A 117 -4.83 7.97 2.38
N SER A 118 -5.43 9.10 2.74
CA SER A 118 -4.75 10.29 3.26
C SER A 118 -5.66 11.06 4.21
N GLY A 119 -5.07 11.83 5.13
CA GLY A 119 -5.80 12.68 6.09
C GLY A 119 -5.38 12.38 7.53
N PRO A 120 -6.27 11.91 8.42
CA PRO A 120 -5.90 11.51 9.78
C PRO A 120 -4.89 10.35 9.85
N ALA A 121 -4.74 9.60 8.77
CA ALA A 121 -3.69 8.61 8.55
C ALA A 121 -3.39 8.59 7.06
N SER A 122 -2.13 8.31 6.71
CA SER A 122 -1.68 8.21 5.33
C SER A 122 -1.15 6.80 5.09
N GLY A 123 -1.59 6.16 4.01
CA GLY A 123 -1.23 4.77 3.74
C GLY A 123 -1.78 4.26 2.42
N GLY A 124 -1.71 2.95 2.25
CA GLY A 124 -2.20 2.28 1.04
C GLY A 124 -2.71 0.88 1.34
N VAL A 125 -3.64 0.41 0.50
CA VAL A 125 -4.10 -0.97 0.47
C VAL A 125 -3.88 -1.53 -0.93
N GLU A 126 -3.08 -2.57 -1.03
CA GLU A 126 -2.85 -3.33 -2.25
C GLU A 126 -3.79 -4.54 -2.28
N LYS A 127 -4.77 -4.48 -3.20
CA LYS A 127 -5.84 -5.47 -3.35
C LYS A 127 -6.50 -5.76 -1.99
N ASP A 128 -6.61 -7.02 -1.63
CA ASP A 128 -7.18 -7.60 -0.41
C ASP A 128 -6.11 -8.36 0.39
N ARG A 129 -4.83 -7.98 0.24
CA ARG A 129 -3.73 -8.74 0.81
C ARG A 129 -2.77 -7.91 1.63
N LYS A 130 -2.49 -6.67 1.23
CA LYS A 130 -1.48 -5.87 1.91
C LYS A 130 -2.03 -4.49 2.22
N ALA A 131 -1.70 -3.99 3.40
CA ALA A 131 -1.90 -2.59 3.76
C ALA A 131 -0.68 -2.05 4.49
N TRP A 132 -0.51 -0.75 4.45
CA TRP A 132 0.47 -0.06 5.27
C TRP A 132 -0.02 1.33 5.66
N VAL A 133 0.59 1.86 6.72
CA VAL A 133 0.43 3.24 7.16
C VAL A 133 1.79 3.83 7.49
N TRP A 134 1.99 5.09 7.14
CA TRP A 134 3.17 5.87 7.54
C TRP A 134 3.01 6.39 8.97
N LEU A 135 4.10 6.36 9.75
CA LEU A 135 4.15 7.13 10.98
C LEU A 135 4.32 8.63 10.66
N PRO A 136 3.78 9.53 11.50
CA PRO A 136 4.00 10.97 11.35
C PRO A 136 5.50 11.33 11.36
N PRO A 137 5.94 12.37 10.63
CA PRO A 137 7.34 12.81 10.60
C PRO A 137 7.96 13.14 11.96
N ALA A 138 7.13 13.51 12.94
CA ALA A 138 7.57 13.75 14.32
C ALA A 138 7.97 12.46 15.07
N CYS A 139 7.56 11.30 14.58
CA CYS A 139 7.92 9.98 15.13
C CYS A 139 9.10 9.33 14.40
N LEU A 140 9.73 10.04 13.46
CA LEU A 140 10.80 9.53 12.62
C LEU A 140 12.17 9.99 13.13
N ASP A 141 13.21 9.20 12.88
CA ASP A 141 14.61 9.53 13.12
C ASP A 141 15.39 9.53 11.80
N GLY A 142 15.04 10.45 10.89
CA GLY A 142 15.71 10.67 9.61
C GLY A 142 15.31 9.72 8.47
N GLU A 143 14.42 8.76 8.70
CA GLU A 143 13.87 7.86 7.67
C GLU A 143 12.39 7.61 7.92
N SER A 144 11.65 7.35 6.84
CA SER A 144 10.22 7.08 6.89
C SER A 144 9.96 5.68 7.44
N VAL A 145 9.15 5.62 8.50
CA VAL A 145 8.70 4.35 9.09
C VAL A 145 7.31 4.02 8.56
N ARG A 146 7.15 2.80 8.04
CA ARG A 146 5.85 2.23 7.69
C ARG A 146 5.55 1.03 8.58
N VAL A 147 4.31 0.92 9.03
CA VAL A 147 3.77 -0.33 9.58
C VAL A 147 3.06 -1.05 8.44
N ASN A 148 3.51 -2.25 8.11
CA ASN A 148 3.01 -3.08 7.03
C ASN A 148 2.26 -4.27 7.61
N VAL A 149 1.21 -4.67 6.90
CA VAL A 149 0.36 -5.82 7.20
C VAL A 149 0.16 -6.57 5.88
N SER A 150 0.58 -7.83 5.80
CA SER A 150 0.50 -8.64 4.59
C SER A 150 -0.09 -10.02 4.86
N LEU A 151 -1.19 -10.37 4.19
CA LEU A 151 -1.71 -11.73 4.15
C LEU A 151 -0.77 -12.59 3.30
N MET A 152 -0.20 -13.63 3.90
CA MET A 152 0.80 -14.51 3.28
C MET A 152 0.15 -15.75 2.67
N SER A 153 -0.96 -16.20 3.21
CA SER A 153 -1.73 -17.34 2.69
C SER A 153 -2.30 -17.08 1.30
N ARG A 154 -1.90 -17.90 0.31
CA ARG A 154 -2.40 -17.78 -1.08
C ARG A 154 -3.90 -18.05 -1.20
N GLU A 155 -4.43 -18.85 -0.28
CA GLU A 155 -5.86 -19.12 -0.16
C GLU A 155 -6.48 -18.06 0.76
N GLY A 156 -7.54 -17.41 0.29
CA GLY A 156 -8.27 -16.39 1.04
C GLY A 156 -7.96 -14.94 0.66
N SER A 157 -8.77 -14.06 1.24
CA SER A 157 -8.79 -12.62 1.03
C SER A 157 -9.01 -11.94 2.38
N ALA A 158 -8.27 -10.88 2.67
CA ALA A 158 -8.48 -10.08 3.88
C ALA A 158 -9.51 -8.98 3.64
N ASP A 159 -10.15 -8.48 4.70
CA ASP A 159 -10.99 -7.30 4.60
C ASP A 159 -10.11 -6.06 4.41
N ARG A 160 -10.35 -5.29 3.35
CA ARG A 160 -9.50 -4.15 2.98
C ARG A 160 -9.53 -3.03 4.01
N VAL A 161 -10.69 -2.79 4.63
CA VAL A 161 -10.84 -1.79 5.68
C VAL A 161 -10.21 -2.32 6.98
N GLY A 162 -10.38 -3.60 7.28
CA GLY A 162 -9.77 -4.31 8.40
C GLY A 162 -8.24 -4.30 8.34
N LEU A 163 -7.64 -4.54 7.17
CA LEU A 163 -6.18 -4.42 6.97
C LEU A 163 -5.68 -3.00 7.27
N ALA A 164 -6.34 -1.97 6.72
CA ALA A 164 -5.96 -0.58 6.97
C ALA A 164 -6.15 -0.21 8.45
N ALA A 165 -7.23 -0.67 9.09
CA ALA A 165 -7.50 -0.43 10.50
C ALA A 165 -6.47 -1.13 11.40
N LEU A 166 -6.08 -2.36 11.07
CA LEU A 166 -5.04 -3.11 11.78
C LEU A 166 -3.68 -2.41 11.67
N ALA A 167 -3.29 -1.95 10.48
CA ALA A 167 -2.06 -1.19 10.28
C ALA A 167 -2.05 0.09 11.14
N VAL A 168 -3.17 0.81 11.19
CA VAL A 168 -3.34 2.03 11.99
C VAL A 168 -3.32 1.75 13.50
N ASP A 169 -3.98 0.69 13.98
CA ASP A 169 -3.94 0.29 15.40
C ASP A 169 -2.51 -0.04 15.83
N ALA A 170 -1.82 -0.86 15.04
CA ALA A 170 -0.42 -1.22 15.28
C ALA A 170 0.52 -0.02 15.24
N ALA A 171 0.32 0.92 14.31
CA ALA A 171 1.07 2.17 14.27
C ALA A 171 0.85 3.04 15.50
N ASN A 172 -0.39 3.19 15.96
CA ASN A 172 -0.70 3.91 17.19
C ASN A 172 -0.03 3.26 18.41
N ARG A 173 -0.07 1.94 18.54
CA ARG A 173 0.59 1.23 19.65
C ARG A 173 2.12 1.33 19.56
N LEU A 174 2.68 1.32 18.35
CA LEU A 174 4.11 1.58 18.13
C LEU A 174 4.51 3.01 18.53
N MET A 175 3.66 4.00 18.24
CA MET A 175 3.87 5.38 18.70
C MET A 175 3.91 5.47 20.23
N ASP A 176 3.07 4.72 20.94
CA ASP A 176 3.13 4.64 22.41
C ASP A 176 4.43 4.01 22.91
N HIS A 177 4.84 2.90 22.31
CA HIS A 177 6.07 2.20 22.65
C HIS A 177 7.32 3.06 22.45
N THR A 178 7.33 3.87 21.38
CA THR A 178 8.42 4.80 21.07
C THR A 178 8.27 6.16 21.75
N LYS A 179 7.19 6.38 22.52
CA LYS A 179 6.87 7.65 23.19
C LYS A 179 6.81 8.83 22.22
N CYS A 180 6.25 8.60 21.03
CA CYS A 180 5.98 9.68 20.09
C CYS A 180 4.71 10.45 20.49
N ASP A 181 4.86 11.75 20.72
CA ASP A 181 3.77 12.64 21.14
C ASP A 181 2.90 13.18 19.98
N ALA A 182 2.95 12.55 18.80
CA ALA A 182 2.13 12.96 17.66
C ALA A 182 0.64 12.56 17.84
N ASP A 183 -0.24 13.26 17.14
CA ASP A 183 -1.67 12.96 17.14
C ASP A 183 -1.95 11.51 16.73
N ARG A 184 -2.94 10.91 17.37
CA ARG A 184 -3.37 9.54 17.05
C ARG A 184 -3.91 9.45 15.64
N LEU A 185 -3.43 8.44 14.93
CA LEU A 185 -3.88 8.10 13.60
C LEU A 185 -5.30 7.55 13.65
N LYS A 186 -6.10 7.83 12.62
CA LYS A 186 -7.45 7.25 12.48
C LYS A 186 -7.58 6.50 11.17
N ALA A 187 -8.07 5.26 11.28
CA ALA A 187 -8.31 4.42 10.12
C ALA A 187 -9.39 5.04 9.21
N PRO A 188 -9.24 4.92 7.88
CA PRO A 188 -10.27 5.37 6.96
C PRO A 188 -11.54 4.54 7.14
N PRO A 189 -12.74 5.14 7.12
CA PRO A 189 -14.00 4.41 7.27
C PRO A 189 -14.35 3.54 6.05
N GLY A 190 -13.61 3.70 4.95
CA GLY A 190 -13.78 2.94 3.72
C GLY A 190 -12.56 3.10 2.82
N ILE A 191 -12.35 2.11 1.96
CA ILE A 191 -11.27 2.08 0.97
C ILE A 191 -11.90 2.05 -0.42
N GLY A 192 -11.42 2.91 -1.32
CA GLY A 192 -11.89 2.97 -2.71
C GLY A 192 -11.65 1.66 -3.49
N ALA A 193 -12.26 1.52 -4.67
CA ALA A 193 -12.04 0.36 -5.52
C ALA A 193 -10.56 0.27 -5.95
N THR A 194 -10.04 -0.96 -6.01
CA THR A 194 -8.71 -1.24 -6.55
C THR A 194 -8.62 -0.75 -8.00
N PRO A 195 -7.62 0.08 -8.35
CA PRO A 195 -7.36 0.44 -9.74
C PRO A 195 -7.15 -0.80 -10.60
N VAL A 196 -7.75 -0.82 -11.78
CA VAL A 196 -7.65 -1.92 -12.75
C VAL A 196 -7.13 -1.40 -14.07
N GLU A 197 -6.52 -2.28 -14.84
CA GLU A 197 -6.00 -1.94 -16.16
C GLU A 197 -7.12 -1.60 -17.14
N ARG A 198 -6.91 -0.56 -17.95
CA ARG A 198 -7.82 -0.10 -18.99
C ARG A 198 -7.07 0.48 -20.19
N ASP A 199 -7.77 0.66 -21.30
CA ASP A 199 -7.25 1.45 -22.42
C ASP A 199 -7.12 2.91 -21.98
N ALA A 200 -5.99 3.55 -22.30
CA ALA A 200 -5.78 4.96 -22.02
C ALA A 200 -6.61 5.83 -22.97
N ASP A 201 -7.22 6.88 -22.42
CA ASP A 201 -7.95 7.87 -23.21
C ASP A 201 -6.97 8.74 -24.01
N ALA A 202 -7.28 8.96 -25.29
CA ALA A 202 -6.46 9.83 -26.14
C ALA A 202 -6.37 11.26 -25.56
N GLY A 203 -5.15 11.75 -25.34
CA GLY A 203 -4.92 13.08 -24.77
C GLY A 203 -5.24 13.19 -23.28
N ARG A 204 -5.48 12.08 -22.58
CA ARG A 204 -5.87 12.05 -21.16
C ARG A 204 -5.22 10.89 -20.40
N LEU A 205 -3.96 10.59 -20.71
CA LEU A 205 -3.20 9.54 -20.03
C LEU A 205 -3.18 9.79 -18.51
N CYS A 206 -3.38 8.75 -17.72
CA CYS A 206 -3.54 8.79 -16.26
C CYS A 206 -4.70 9.69 -15.79
N GLY A 207 -5.67 9.94 -16.66
CA GLY A 207 -6.74 10.92 -16.43
C GLY A 207 -6.26 12.38 -16.37
N VAL A 208 -5.01 12.67 -16.76
CA VAL A 208 -4.43 14.02 -16.78
C VAL A 208 -4.75 14.70 -18.12
N PRO A 209 -5.56 15.77 -18.14
CA PRO A 209 -5.93 16.44 -19.39
C PRO A 209 -4.72 16.98 -20.16
N GLY A 210 -4.63 16.64 -21.44
CA GLY A 210 -3.56 17.06 -22.34
C GLY A 210 -2.25 16.31 -22.15
N PHE A 211 -2.20 15.28 -21.29
CA PHE A 211 -1.04 14.41 -21.15
C PHE A 211 -1.17 13.19 -22.07
N SER A 212 -0.11 12.93 -22.83
CA SER A 212 0.01 11.81 -23.77
C SER A 212 1.45 11.35 -23.81
N LEU A 213 1.67 10.10 -24.21
CA LEU A 213 3.00 9.66 -24.60
C LEU A 213 3.43 10.36 -25.91
N PRO A 214 4.71 10.74 -26.03
CA PRO A 214 5.29 11.29 -27.26
C PRO A 214 5.17 10.28 -28.40
N ALA A 215 4.82 10.75 -29.60
CA ALA A 215 4.63 9.87 -30.76
C ALA A 215 5.88 9.04 -31.11
N GLY A 216 7.08 9.60 -30.88
CA GLY A 216 8.35 8.88 -31.07
C GLY A 216 8.59 7.75 -30.07
N SER A 217 7.93 7.77 -28.91
CA SER A 217 8.09 6.75 -27.87
C SER A 217 7.11 5.59 -27.99
N THR A 218 6.00 5.76 -28.71
CA THR A 218 4.98 4.72 -28.86
C THR A 218 5.29 3.73 -29.99
N GLY A 219 6.20 4.07 -30.91
CA GLY A 219 6.63 3.19 -32.00
C GLY A 219 5.45 2.54 -32.75
N GLN A 220 5.45 1.20 -32.82
CA GLN A 220 4.39 0.38 -33.42
C GLN A 220 3.31 -0.09 -32.43
N ALA A 221 3.24 0.49 -31.23
CA ALA A 221 2.24 0.10 -30.24
C ALA A 221 0.83 0.26 -30.82
N ARG A 222 0.01 -0.79 -30.67
CA ARG A 222 -1.39 -0.76 -31.11
C ARG A 222 -2.25 0.04 -30.13
N LYS A 223 -1.91 -0.04 -28.84
CA LYS A 223 -2.63 0.60 -27.75
C LYS A 223 -1.70 1.05 -26.65
N VAL A 224 -2.16 2.03 -25.89
CA VAL A 224 -1.60 2.41 -24.60
C VAL A 224 -2.59 1.95 -23.53
N ARG A 225 -2.09 1.20 -22.55
CA ARG A 225 -2.81 0.68 -21.39
C ARG A 225 -2.38 1.45 -20.16
N GLU A 226 -3.30 1.65 -19.23
CA GLU A 226 -3.00 2.28 -17.95
C GLU A 226 -3.68 1.58 -16.78
N ILE A 227 -3.06 1.66 -15.60
CA ILE A 227 -3.70 1.40 -14.31
C ILE A 227 -3.66 2.72 -13.57
N ALA A 228 -4.83 3.31 -13.31
CA ALA A 228 -4.94 4.60 -12.62
C ALA A 228 -6.19 4.61 -11.73
N PRO A 229 -6.15 5.32 -10.59
CA PRO A 229 -7.33 5.43 -9.74
C PRO A 229 -8.45 6.22 -10.45
N ALA A 230 -9.70 5.88 -10.14
CA ALA A 230 -10.87 6.54 -10.71
C ALA A 230 -10.95 8.02 -10.32
N ALA A 231 -10.52 8.36 -9.10
CA ALA A 231 -10.42 9.73 -8.60
C ALA A 231 -8.98 10.02 -8.17
N ARG A 232 -8.46 11.20 -8.55
CA ARG A 232 -7.13 11.66 -8.16
C ARG A 232 -7.26 12.45 -6.85
N GLY A 233 -6.78 11.84 -5.77
CA GLY A 233 -6.68 12.48 -4.46
C GLY A 233 -5.35 13.24 -4.27
N PRO A 234 -4.98 13.57 -3.03
CA PRO A 234 -3.67 14.14 -2.73
C PRO A 234 -2.54 13.12 -2.89
N LEU A 235 -2.86 11.84 -3.14
CA LEU A 235 -1.89 10.78 -3.36
C LEU A 235 -2.41 9.82 -4.41
N TRP A 236 -1.66 9.61 -5.50
CA TRP A 236 -1.99 8.63 -6.52
C TRP A 236 -0.78 8.21 -7.35
N THR A 237 -0.89 7.02 -7.92
CA THR A 237 0.07 6.44 -8.85
C THR A 237 -0.67 6.00 -10.12
N CYS A 238 -0.01 6.10 -11.27
CA CYS A 238 -0.50 5.63 -12.55
C CYS A 238 0.59 4.84 -13.27
N PHE A 239 0.31 3.60 -13.62
CA PHE A 239 1.18 2.77 -14.44
C PHE A 239 0.73 2.85 -15.89
N VAL A 240 1.68 2.95 -16.82
CA VAL A 240 1.44 3.01 -18.25
C VAL A 240 2.22 1.88 -18.93
N ALA A 241 1.57 1.17 -19.84
CA ALA A 241 2.19 0.13 -20.67
C ALA A 241 1.76 0.28 -22.13
N LEU A 242 2.65 -0.13 -23.04
CA LEU A 242 2.39 -0.26 -24.46
C LEU A 242 1.99 -1.70 -24.79
N GLU A 243 0.96 -1.85 -25.62
CA GLU A 243 0.55 -3.14 -26.17
C GLU A 243 1.04 -3.26 -27.61
N HIS A 244 2.00 -4.15 -27.86
CA HIS A 244 2.45 -4.55 -29.18
C HIS A 244 1.67 -5.78 -29.65
N GLY A 245 1.55 -5.97 -30.98
CA GLY A 245 0.77 -7.07 -31.56
C GLY A 245 1.30 -8.46 -31.18
N GLN A 246 0.51 -9.50 -31.48
CA GLN A 246 0.72 -10.89 -31.07
C GLN A 246 2.00 -11.56 -31.60
N ASP A 247 2.73 -10.92 -32.51
CA ASP A 247 4.00 -11.41 -33.08
C ASP A 247 5.24 -10.97 -32.27
N ASP A 248 5.04 -10.28 -31.13
CA ASP A 248 6.14 -9.85 -30.27
C ASP A 248 6.41 -10.93 -29.20
N ASP A 249 7.44 -11.75 -29.44
CA ASP A 249 7.97 -12.79 -28.52
C ASP A 249 8.54 -12.21 -27.20
N SER A 250 8.41 -10.90 -26.99
CA SER A 250 8.64 -10.21 -25.72
C SER A 250 7.52 -10.55 -24.71
N GLY A 251 7.56 -11.79 -24.22
CA GLY A 251 6.57 -12.38 -23.33
C GLY A 251 6.30 -11.59 -22.03
N ASP A 252 5.37 -12.11 -21.21
CA ASP A 252 4.81 -11.54 -19.96
C ASP A 252 5.77 -10.76 -19.03
N ARG A 253 7.09 -10.97 -19.12
CA ARG A 253 8.11 -10.20 -18.40
C ARG A 253 8.13 -8.70 -18.75
N ASP A 254 7.87 -8.32 -20.00
CA ASP A 254 7.92 -6.89 -20.39
C ASP A 254 6.65 -6.12 -20.02
N ARG A 255 5.49 -6.81 -19.96
CA ARG A 255 4.27 -6.23 -19.37
C ARG A 255 4.44 -5.92 -17.89
N GLY A 256 5.27 -6.68 -17.18
CA GLY A 256 5.48 -6.52 -15.73
C GLY A 256 6.14 -5.20 -15.33
N SER A 257 6.91 -4.56 -16.21
CA SER A 257 7.58 -3.27 -15.93
C SER A 257 7.07 -2.09 -16.77
N GLY A 258 6.38 -2.38 -17.88
CA GLY A 258 5.66 -1.39 -18.68
C GLY A 258 6.54 -0.27 -19.26
N PHE A 259 5.90 0.86 -19.51
CA PHE A 259 6.51 2.06 -20.09
C PHE A 259 7.00 3.01 -19.00
N ALA A 260 6.11 3.45 -18.12
CA ALA A 260 6.46 4.32 -17.01
C ALA A 260 5.42 4.25 -15.89
N THR A 261 5.82 4.60 -14.67
CA THR A 261 4.91 4.79 -13.55
C THR A 261 5.02 6.23 -13.06
N TYR A 262 3.90 6.95 -13.02
CA TYR A 262 3.83 8.35 -12.60
C TYR A 262 3.15 8.45 -11.24
N SER A 263 3.74 9.22 -10.33
CA SER A 263 3.18 9.40 -8.98
C SER A 263 3.09 10.88 -8.63
N VAL A 264 2.03 11.24 -7.90
CA VAL A 264 1.88 12.58 -7.32
C VAL A 264 1.46 12.47 -5.86
N VAL A 265 2.14 13.22 -5.00
CA VAL A 265 1.92 13.25 -3.56
C VAL A 265 1.84 14.71 -3.09
N GLN A 266 0.77 15.07 -2.40
CA GLN A 266 0.59 16.34 -1.69
C GLN A 266 0.24 16.08 -0.20
N ASP A 267 0.31 14.81 0.23
CA ASP A 267 0.06 14.42 1.62
C ASP A 267 1.23 14.85 2.53
N PRO A 268 1.00 15.64 3.59
CA PRO A 268 2.08 16.22 4.39
C PRO A 268 2.86 15.20 5.22
N VAL A 269 2.25 14.06 5.60
CA VAL A 269 2.96 12.99 6.31
C VAL A 269 3.99 12.36 5.38
N VAL A 270 3.57 12.04 4.16
CA VAL A 270 4.43 11.42 3.15
C VAL A 270 5.52 12.39 2.70
N ILE A 271 5.17 13.65 2.40
CA ILE A 271 6.15 14.68 2.02
C ILE A 271 7.17 14.91 3.14
N GLY A 272 6.73 14.96 4.40
CA GLY A 272 7.64 15.11 5.53
C GLY A 272 8.64 13.95 5.61
N GLY A 273 8.20 12.71 5.39
CA GLY A 273 9.10 11.54 5.30
C GLY A 273 10.06 11.61 4.10
N ILE A 274 9.59 12.11 2.95
CA ILE A 274 10.43 12.34 1.75
C ILE A 274 11.56 13.33 2.08
N LYS A 275 11.24 14.47 2.65
CA LYS A 275 12.22 15.54 2.94
C LYS A 275 13.22 15.18 4.04
N GLN A 276 12.85 14.30 4.96
CA GLN A 276 13.76 13.81 6.01
C GLN A 276 14.73 12.75 5.50
N SER A 277 14.48 12.15 4.34
CA SER A 277 15.31 11.08 3.80
C SER A 277 16.73 11.57 3.50
N LYS A 278 17.76 10.80 3.87
CA LYS A 278 19.17 11.18 3.73
C LYS A 278 19.62 11.59 2.32
N ALA A 279 19.00 11.01 1.28
CA ALA A 279 19.32 11.30 -0.11
C ALA A 279 18.61 12.54 -0.67
N TYR A 280 17.71 13.14 0.11
CA TYR A 280 16.95 14.31 -0.32
C TYR A 280 17.84 15.56 -0.35
N SER A 281 17.74 16.34 -1.42
CA SER A 281 18.48 17.58 -1.62
C SER A 281 17.56 18.79 -1.67
N GLU A 282 17.98 19.87 -1.01
CA GLU A 282 17.39 21.21 -1.15
C GLU A 282 17.93 21.94 -2.40
N GLU A 283 18.96 21.40 -3.05
CA GLU A 283 19.41 21.89 -4.35
C GLU A 283 18.50 21.33 -5.45
N SER A 284 18.19 22.16 -6.45
CA SER A 284 17.34 21.74 -7.54
C SER A 284 18.05 20.70 -8.41
N PRO A 285 17.48 19.48 -8.59
CA PRO A 285 18.04 18.47 -9.48
C PRO A 285 17.78 18.76 -10.96
N ILE A 286 17.03 19.84 -11.26
CA ILE A 286 16.60 20.18 -12.61
C ILE A 286 16.90 21.65 -12.89
N ASP A 287 17.83 21.90 -13.83
CA ASP A 287 18.18 23.26 -14.25
C ASP A 287 16.95 24.08 -14.68
N GLY A 288 16.87 25.29 -14.11
CA GLY A 288 15.81 26.26 -14.37
C GLY A 288 14.51 26.02 -13.58
N TRP A 289 14.40 24.94 -12.81
CA TRP A 289 13.22 24.67 -12.00
C TRP A 289 13.43 25.07 -10.54
N ALA A 290 12.44 25.72 -9.96
CA ALA A 290 12.38 26.00 -8.52
C ALA A 290 11.77 24.78 -7.79
N VAL A 291 12.54 23.69 -7.75
CA VAL A 291 12.17 22.42 -7.12
C VAL A 291 13.34 21.90 -6.27
N THR A 292 13.04 20.94 -5.42
CA THR A 292 13.98 20.18 -4.59
C THR A 292 13.71 18.69 -4.83
N GLY A 293 14.47 17.76 -4.25
CA GLY A 293 14.16 16.34 -4.42
C GLY A 293 15.37 15.42 -4.41
N PHE A 294 15.21 14.24 -4.99
CA PHE A 294 16.27 13.22 -5.07
C PHE A 294 17.06 13.32 -6.38
N ASP A 295 16.36 13.49 -7.50
CA ASP A 295 16.94 13.48 -8.84
C ASP A 295 15.99 14.14 -9.87
N ALA A 296 16.33 14.05 -11.16
CA ALA A 296 15.60 14.69 -12.25
C ALA A 296 14.20 14.11 -12.53
N THR A 297 13.80 13.01 -11.89
CA THR A 297 12.48 12.38 -12.03
C THR A 297 11.74 12.26 -10.70
N HIS A 298 12.32 12.72 -9.59
CA HIS A 298 11.75 12.66 -8.24
C HIS A 298 11.92 14.02 -7.54
N VAL A 299 10.94 14.91 -7.74
CA VAL A 299 11.04 16.32 -7.30
C VAL A 299 9.87 16.76 -6.44
N VAL A 300 10.14 17.66 -5.49
CA VAL A 300 9.16 18.38 -4.69
C VAL A 300 9.08 19.83 -5.18
N ALA A 301 7.87 20.31 -5.40
CA ALA A 301 7.59 21.70 -5.71
C ALA A 301 6.60 22.31 -4.73
N THR A 302 6.62 23.64 -4.59
CA THR A 302 5.57 24.35 -3.85
C THR A 302 4.44 24.77 -4.81
N CYS A 303 3.23 24.34 -4.51
CA CYS A 303 2.02 24.57 -5.28
C CYS A 303 0.95 25.22 -4.38
N GLU A 304 0.61 26.49 -4.63
CA GLU A 304 -0.30 27.27 -3.76
C GLU A 304 0.05 27.17 -2.25
N GLY A 305 1.35 27.16 -1.92
CA GLY A 305 1.83 27.04 -0.54
C GLY A 305 1.82 25.62 0.04
N LYS A 306 1.48 24.61 -0.77
CA LYS A 306 1.57 23.19 -0.40
C LYS A 306 2.69 22.50 -1.16
N GLU A 307 3.47 21.72 -0.45
CA GLU A 307 4.50 20.88 -1.08
C GLU A 307 3.85 19.73 -1.85
N THR A 308 4.26 19.54 -3.09
CA THR A 308 3.77 18.48 -3.98
C THR A 308 4.96 17.78 -4.62
N TYR A 309 5.07 16.50 -4.36
CA TYR A 309 6.06 15.62 -4.96
C TYR A 309 5.53 15.02 -6.26
N PHE A 310 6.39 15.00 -7.27
CA PHE A 310 6.18 14.40 -8.57
C PHE A 310 7.26 13.36 -8.79
N ALA A 311 6.84 12.18 -9.24
CA ALA A 311 7.71 11.04 -9.47
C ALA A 311 7.45 10.43 -10.85
N MET A 312 8.50 9.93 -11.50
CA MET A 312 8.40 9.05 -12.65
C MET A 312 9.43 7.93 -12.57
N GLU A 313 8.94 6.70 -12.48
CA GLU A 313 9.73 5.48 -12.61
C GLU A 313 9.72 4.99 -14.05
N ILE A 314 10.89 4.61 -14.54
CA ILE A 314 11.11 4.22 -15.94
C ILE A 314 10.92 2.71 -16.10
N GLY A 315 10.00 2.30 -16.97
CA GLY A 315 9.79 0.90 -17.33
C GLY A 315 10.69 0.43 -18.49
N THR A 316 10.78 -0.88 -18.72
CA THR A 316 11.66 -1.43 -19.76
C THR A 316 11.24 -1.01 -21.17
N GLN A 317 9.95 -0.77 -21.42
CA GLN A 317 9.47 -0.33 -22.72
C GLN A 317 9.95 1.10 -23.05
N GLN A 318 10.04 1.98 -22.05
CA GLN A 318 10.60 3.32 -22.24
C GLN A 318 12.10 3.25 -22.51
N LEU A 319 12.85 2.40 -21.79
CA LEU A 319 14.28 2.20 -22.05
C LEU A 319 14.54 1.76 -23.50
N ARG A 320 13.71 0.84 -24.05
CA ARG A 320 13.82 0.41 -25.45
C ARG A 320 13.46 1.52 -26.44
N SER A 321 12.51 2.39 -26.09
CA SER A 321 12.15 3.50 -26.96
C SER A 321 13.33 4.43 -27.25
N TRP A 322 14.35 4.46 -26.38
CA TRP A 322 15.54 5.30 -26.56
C TRP A 322 16.49 4.84 -27.67
N ASP A 323 16.28 3.65 -28.22
CA ASP A 323 16.93 3.23 -29.47
C ASP A 323 16.40 4.02 -30.67
N GLU A 324 15.21 4.63 -30.56
CA GLU A 324 14.66 5.55 -31.54
C GLU A 324 15.22 6.97 -31.34
N PRO A 325 15.90 7.57 -32.34
CA PRO A 325 16.54 8.88 -32.19
C PRO A 325 15.61 10.04 -31.80
N ALA A 326 14.32 9.90 -32.09
CA ALA A 326 13.29 10.90 -31.81
C ALA A 326 12.59 10.70 -30.45
N ALA A 327 12.90 9.63 -29.71
CA ALA A 327 12.28 9.38 -28.41
C ALA A 327 12.87 10.34 -27.35
N PRO A 328 12.01 11.10 -26.64
CA PRO A 328 12.48 11.93 -25.54
C PRO A 328 13.10 11.08 -24.43
N ARG A 329 14.19 11.61 -23.89
CA ARG A 329 14.84 11.07 -22.70
C ARG A 329 13.95 11.28 -21.46
N ASP A 330 14.24 10.52 -20.41
CA ASP A 330 13.61 10.57 -19.09
C ASP A 330 13.19 11.97 -18.63
N ALA A 331 14.13 12.92 -18.54
CA ALA A 331 13.85 14.25 -18.02
C ALA A 331 12.83 15.03 -18.88
N GLN A 332 12.79 14.81 -20.21
CA GLN A 332 11.82 15.50 -21.08
C GLN A 332 10.41 14.92 -20.91
N GLN A 333 10.30 13.59 -20.79
CA GLN A 333 9.03 12.94 -20.53
C GLN A 333 8.46 13.35 -19.17
N PHE A 334 9.32 13.38 -18.14
CA PHE A 334 8.96 13.84 -16.82
C PHE A 334 8.52 15.30 -16.82
N ARG A 335 9.27 16.19 -17.51
CA ARG A 335 8.89 17.60 -17.67
C ARG A 335 7.50 17.76 -18.28
N SER A 336 7.20 17.03 -19.36
CA SER A 336 5.88 17.02 -19.99
C SER A 336 4.78 16.59 -19.02
N PHE A 337 5.02 15.53 -18.25
CA PHE A 337 4.09 15.07 -17.21
C PHE A 337 3.80 16.16 -16.18
N VAL A 338 4.86 16.72 -15.57
CA VAL A 338 4.75 17.75 -14.53
C VAL A 338 4.04 18.99 -15.05
N GLU A 339 4.34 19.43 -16.27
CA GLU A 339 3.69 20.59 -16.91
C GLU A 339 2.18 20.42 -17.08
N LYS A 340 1.71 19.20 -17.36
CA LYS A 340 0.27 18.90 -17.55
C LYS A 340 -0.47 18.66 -16.23
N VAL A 341 0.22 18.11 -15.23
CA VAL A 341 -0.41 17.79 -13.95
C VAL A 341 -0.44 18.99 -13.00
N ARG A 342 0.60 19.84 -13.01
CA ARG A 342 0.75 20.99 -12.10
C ARG A 342 -0.45 21.93 -12.02
N PRO A 343 -1.24 22.21 -13.08
CA PRO A 343 -2.39 23.10 -12.97
C PRO A 343 -3.50 22.51 -12.08
N SER A 344 -3.57 21.18 -11.95
CA SER A 344 -4.54 20.51 -11.06
C SER A 344 -4.19 20.68 -9.57
N PHE A 345 -2.96 21.13 -9.27
CA PHE A 345 -2.44 21.28 -7.91
C PHE A 345 -2.06 22.73 -7.57
N GLY A 346 -2.25 23.69 -8.49
CA GLY A 346 -1.95 25.11 -8.26
C GLY A 346 -0.47 25.47 -8.31
N CYS A 347 0.38 24.71 -9.01
CA CYS A 347 1.81 25.06 -9.09
C CYS A 347 2.06 26.12 -10.18
N SER A 348 2.42 27.34 -9.77
CA SER A 348 2.96 28.39 -10.63
C SER A 348 4.49 28.45 -10.46
N GLY A 349 5.26 28.09 -11.49
CA GLY A 349 6.74 28.19 -11.49
C GLY A 349 7.51 26.90 -11.79
N VAL A 350 6.86 25.73 -11.82
CA VAL A 350 7.51 24.45 -12.21
C VAL A 350 7.38 24.24 -13.72
N GLY A 351 8.46 24.29 -14.51
CA GLY A 351 8.35 24.17 -15.98
C GLY A 351 8.38 25.49 -16.75
N GLU A 352 8.49 26.64 -16.08
CA GLU A 352 8.76 27.91 -16.75
C GLU A 352 10.28 28.08 -16.84
N GLY A 353 10.85 27.78 -18.01
CA GLY A 353 12.23 28.17 -18.30
C GLY A 353 12.36 29.70 -18.19
N ARG A 354 13.41 30.18 -17.52
CA ARG A 354 13.77 31.60 -17.54
C ARG A 354 14.15 32.05 -18.95
#